data_AF-A0A8B7ZS70-F1
#
_entry.id   AF-A0A8B7ZS70-F1
#
_cell.length_a   1.000
_cell.length_b   1.000
_cell.length_c   1.000
_cell.angle_alpha   90.00
_cell.angle_beta   90.00
_cell.angle_gamma   90.00
#
_symmetry.space_group_name_H-M   'P 1'
#
loop_
_entity.id
_entity.type
_entity.pdbx_description
1 polymer ?
#
loop_
_entity_poly.entity_id
_entity_poly.type
_entity_poly.pdbx_seq_one_letter_code
_entity_poly.pdbx_strand_id
1 'polypeptide(L)'
;MESGTENTNALLDKMVRDQPQMTASISSFGSLSMLDQSVRKLLLHSNDVSKCRENPLTIKGKRIQLAKILLLVLVPIVSLAVLAVLDLQAIAQSNGVDIEIRNVIRFSRDIGVLLSRLQRERDMTALYVSVIGPQDIKFLTEIYPETDEAIDELQDWPVETSILNELPFFQRKSDFKMHLVEHRKSVTRSDTAVYDEVNFYTDILQIFIDWLYESIGNSEGNGLWQVLVAYQLLIVSNVETGIERTLGSVFFTLGGFERHEDYVCTWSGCPTTSQRPSI
;
A
#
# COMPACT_ATOMS: atom_id res chain seq x y z
N MET A 1 25.75 47.60 56.02
CA MET A 1 26.01 46.77 54.82
C MET A 1 24.81 45.86 54.63
N GLU A 2 23.61 46.35 54.32
CA GLU A 2 23.20 47.38 53.36
C GLU A 2 23.43 46.99 51.90
N SER A 3 22.32 47.06 51.16
CA SER A 3 22.16 47.21 49.71
C SER A 3 22.17 45.94 48.85
N GLY A 4 20.99 45.65 48.28
CA GLY A 4 20.80 44.56 47.32
C GLY A 4 19.35 44.25 46.95
N THR A 5 18.36 45.05 47.35
CA THR A 5 16.95 44.89 46.93
C THR A 5 16.30 46.26 46.74
N GLU A 6 16.77 47.01 45.75
CA GLU A 6 16.16 48.28 45.36
C GLU A 6 16.44 48.52 43.88
N ASN A 7 15.76 47.79 42.98
CA ASN A 7 15.72 48.19 41.55
C ASN A 7 14.65 47.53 40.67
N THR A 8 13.60 46.92 41.22
CA THR A 8 12.49 46.35 40.41
C THR A 8 11.23 47.22 40.43
N ASN A 9 11.07 48.10 41.42
CA ASN A 9 9.91 48.99 41.52
C ASN A 9 10.08 50.32 40.77
N ALA A 10 11.31 50.70 40.38
CA ALA A 10 11.60 51.93 39.63
C ALA A 10 11.51 51.75 38.09
N LEU A 11 11.53 50.51 37.59
CA LEU A 11 11.33 50.21 36.16
C LEU A 11 9.85 50.00 35.79
N LEU A 12 9.01 49.60 36.75
CA LEU A 12 7.57 49.46 36.53
C LEU A 12 6.82 50.80 36.61
N ASP A 13 7.32 51.78 37.36
CA ASP A 13 6.67 53.11 37.47
C ASP A 13 7.04 54.07 36.32
N LYS A 14 8.06 53.73 35.53
CA LYS A 14 8.49 54.50 34.34
C LYS A 14 7.85 54.04 33.03
N MET A 15 7.22 52.86 33.01
CA MET A 15 6.46 52.36 31.85
C MET A 15 4.95 52.66 31.91
N VAL A 16 4.45 53.22 33.03
CA VAL A 16 3.04 53.61 33.21
C VAL A 16 2.80 55.10 32.91
N ARG A 17 3.85 55.91 32.70
CA ARG A 17 3.73 57.39 32.62
C ARG A 17 3.87 58.03 31.24
N ASP A 18 4.16 57.27 30.17
CA ASP A 18 4.07 57.77 28.80
C ASP A 18 2.79 57.26 28.12
N GLN A 19 1.67 57.81 28.55
CA GLN A 19 0.47 57.89 27.73
C GLN A 19 0.47 59.26 27.02
N PRO A 20 0.66 59.30 25.69
CA PRO A 20 -0.08 60.24 24.87
C PRO A 20 -1.41 59.59 24.54
N GLN A 21 -2.45 60.12 25.18
CA GLN A 21 -3.76 60.41 24.59
C GLN A 21 -4.27 59.43 23.53
N MET A 22 -5.22 58.61 23.96
CA MET A 22 -6.51 58.36 23.29
C MET A 22 -6.61 58.96 21.87
N THR A 23 -6.02 58.28 20.87
CA THR A 23 -6.36 58.53 19.48
C THR A 23 -7.71 57.86 19.26
N ALA A 24 -8.75 58.68 19.44
CA ALA A 24 -10.07 58.38 18.93
C ALA A 24 -9.90 57.93 17.47
N SER A 25 -10.18 56.65 17.22
CA SER A 25 -10.34 56.16 15.86
C SER A 25 -11.32 57.10 15.19
N ILE A 26 -10.85 57.76 14.13
CA ILE A 26 -11.60 58.71 13.32
C ILE A 26 -12.86 57.97 12.87
N SER A 27 -13.94 58.16 13.63
CA SER A 27 -15.28 57.89 13.15
C SER A 27 -15.42 58.72 11.89
N SER A 28 -15.61 58.04 10.75
CA SER A 28 -16.04 58.63 9.50
C SER A 28 -17.38 59.34 9.73
N PHE A 29 -17.31 60.56 10.26
CA PHE A 29 -18.36 61.56 10.30
C PHE A 29 -18.28 62.33 9.00
N GLY A 30 -18.80 61.71 7.94
CA GLY A 30 -18.90 62.38 6.66
C GLY A 30 -19.76 61.56 5.74
N SER A 31 -21.08 61.74 5.83
CA SER A 31 -22.03 61.55 4.71
C SER A 31 -23.48 61.77 5.16
N LEU A 32 -23.81 62.89 5.79
CA LEU A 32 -25.23 63.31 5.94
C LEU A 32 -25.47 64.80 5.69
N SER A 33 -24.42 65.62 5.64
CA SER A 33 -24.51 67.03 5.21
C SER A 33 -24.45 67.20 3.69
N MET A 34 -24.15 66.13 2.93
CA MET A 34 -24.00 66.16 1.46
C MET A 34 -25.10 65.41 0.70
N LEU A 35 -26.14 64.93 1.37
CA LEU A 35 -27.23 64.19 0.73
C LEU A 35 -28.44 65.09 0.50
N ASP A 36 -28.91 65.10 -0.75
CA ASP A 36 -30.08 65.85 -1.20
C ASP A 36 -31.32 65.55 -0.34
N GLN A 37 -32.12 66.59 -0.11
CA GLN A 37 -33.24 66.58 0.84
C GLN A 37 -34.32 65.57 0.43
N SER A 38 -34.40 65.27 -0.87
CA SER A 38 -35.28 64.28 -1.49
C SER A 38 -34.87 62.85 -1.11
N VAL A 39 -33.57 62.55 -1.12
CA VAL A 39 -33.02 61.25 -0.74
C VAL A 39 -33.19 61.01 0.76
N ARG A 40 -33.04 62.06 1.57
CA ARG A 40 -33.30 62.00 3.02
C ARG A 40 -34.77 61.68 3.32
N LYS A 41 -35.72 62.26 2.56
CA LYS A 41 -37.15 61.94 2.70
C LYS A 41 -37.48 60.52 2.23
N LEU A 42 -36.85 60.03 1.17
CA LEU A 42 -37.04 58.65 0.68
C LEU A 42 -36.49 57.60 1.65
N LEU A 43 -35.41 57.90 2.37
CA LEU A 43 -34.88 57.01 3.42
C LEU A 43 -35.71 57.02 4.72
N LEU A 44 -36.52 58.05 4.95
CA LEU A 44 -37.43 58.13 6.11
C LEU A 44 -38.83 57.57 5.83
N HIS A 45 -39.21 57.41 4.56
CA HIS A 45 -40.51 56.86 4.19
C HIS A 45 -40.48 55.32 4.23
N SER A 46 -41.15 54.75 5.25
CA SER A 46 -41.35 53.31 5.39
C SER A 46 -42.25 52.81 4.26
N ASN A 47 -41.66 52.17 3.25
CA ASN A 47 -42.40 51.53 2.17
C ASN A 47 -42.83 50.12 2.63
N ASP A 48 -44.14 49.87 2.63
CA ASP A 48 -44.81 48.75 3.32
C ASP A 48 -44.75 47.41 2.54
N VAL A 49 -43.60 47.15 1.91
CA VAL A 49 -43.37 45.91 1.16
C VAL A 49 -41.99 45.35 1.52
N SER A 50 -41.97 44.55 2.59
CA SER A 50 -40.99 43.52 2.97
C SER A 50 -40.59 43.64 4.45
N LYS A 51 -40.83 42.55 5.19
CA LYS A 51 -40.76 42.40 6.65
C LYS A 51 -39.37 42.63 7.28
N CYS A 52 -38.37 43.10 6.53
CA CYS A 52 -36.95 43.11 6.93
C CYS A 52 -36.11 44.30 6.40
N ARG A 53 -36.70 45.49 6.18
CA ARG A 53 -35.92 46.72 5.89
C ARG A 53 -36.01 47.71 7.06
N GLU A 54 -35.17 47.52 8.07
CA GLU A 54 -34.94 48.55 9.09
C GLU A 54 -34.11 49.70 8.52
N ASN A 55 -34.37 50.91 9.03
CA ASN A 55 -33.79 52.14 8.54
C ASN A 55 -32.28 52.21 8.90
N PRO A 56 -31.35 52.34 7.93
CA PRO A 56 -29.89 52.33 8.17
C PRO A 56 -29.38 53.52 9.00
N LEU A 57 -30.26 54.47 9.32
CA LEU A 57 -29.97 55.70 10.06
C LEU A 57 -30.17 55.59 11.57
N THR A 58 -30.84 54.54 12.07
CA THR A 58 -31.02 54.31 13.52
C THR A 58 -29.89 53.44 14.10
N ILE A 59 -29.52 53.67 15.37
CA ILE A 59 -28.46 52.90 16.06
C ILE A 59 -28.75 51.38 16.03
N LYS A 60 -30.03 50.99 16.13
CA LYS A 60 -30.50 49.60 16.03
C LYS A 60 -30.35 49.05 14.60
N GLY A 61 -30.78 49.81 13.60
CA GLY A 61 -30.66 49.43 12.18
C GLY A 61 -29.22 49.26 11.71
N LYS A 62 -28.28 50.09 12.17
CA LYS A 62 -26.84 49.91 11.90
C LYS A 62 -26.31 48.59 12.45
N ARG A 63 -26.69 48.20 13.67
CA ARG A 63 -26.26 46.92 14.29
C ARG A 63 -26.83 45.72 13.53
N ILE A 64 -28.08 45.80 13.09
CA ILE A 64 -28.74 44.74 12.32
C ILE A 64 -28.15 44.64 10.90
N GLN A 65 -27.83 45.76 10.26
CA GLN A 65 -27.16 45.77 8.96
C GLN A 65 -25.73 45.19 9.05
N LEU A 66 -25.00 45.52 10.13
CA LEU A 66 -23.68 44.95 10.40
C LEU A 66 -23.76 43.44 10.68
N ALA A 67 -24.77 42.97 11.42
CA ALA A 67 -25.02 41.55 11.63
C ALA A 67 -25.35 40.80 10.33
N LYS A 68 -26.11 41.41 9.40
CA LYS A 68 -26.40 40.81 8.09
C LYS A 68 -25.14 40.64 7.23
N ILE A 69 -24.26 41.65 7.22
CA ILE A 69 -22.99 41.59 6.48
C ILE A 69 -22.05 40.56 7.11
N LEU A 70 -21.98 40.52 8.44
CA LEU A 70 -21.20 39.52 9.19
C LEU A 70 -21.67 38.09 8.86
N LEU A 71 -22.99 37.87 8.86
CA LEU A 71 -23.57 36.55 8.58
C LEU A 71 -23.35 36.13 7.12
N LEU A 72 -23.42 37.07 6.16
CA LEU A 72 -23.15 36.80 4.75
C LEU A 72 -21.70 36.35 4.50
N VAL A 73 -20.74 36.85 5.27
CA VAL A 73 -19.33 36.45 5.19
C VAL A 73 -19.06 35.17 6.01
N LEU A 74 -19.78 34.94 7.10
CA LEU A 74 -19.61 33.76 7.95
C LEU A 74 -19.99 32.46 7.24
N VAL A 75 -21.06 32.48 6.44
CA VAL A 75 -21.56 31.30 5.71
C VAL A 75 -20.47 30.63 4.85
N PRO A 76 -19.79 31.31 3.91
CA PRO A 76 -18.75 30.69 3.10
C PRO A 76 -17.52 30.26 3.92
N ILE A 77 -17.18 30.98 5.00
CA ILE A 77 -16.07 30.59 5.90
C ILE A 77 -16.38 29.25 6.59
N VAL A 78 -17.60 29.11 7.12
CA VAL A 78 -18.03 27.87 7.77
C VAL A 78 -18.12 26.72 6.76
N SER A 79 -18.64 26.98 5.55
CA SER A 79 -18.67 25.96 4.49
C SER A 79 -17.28 25.46 4.12
N LEU A 80 -16.29 26.36 3.97
CA LEU A 80 -14.90 25.99 3.72
C LEU A 80 -14.30 25.21 4.89
N ALA A 81 -14.60 25.61 6.14
CA ALA A 81 -14.12 24.91 7.33
C ALA A 81 -14.69 23.48 7.42
N VAL A 82 -15.99 23.30 7.13
CA VAL A 82 -16.62 21.97 7.11
C VAL A 82 -16.01 21.10 6.00
N LEU A 83 -15.85 21.63 4.79
CA LEU A 83 -15.19 20.90 3.70
C LEU A 83 -13.76 20.50 4.08
N ALA A 84 -12.98 21.41 4.65
CA ALA A 84 -11.62 21.12 5.09
C ALA A 84 -11.58 20.04 6.20
N VAL A 85 -12.54 20.03 7.13
CA VAL A 85 -12.63 19.00 8.17
C VAL A 85 -13.01 17.64 7.58
N LEU A 86 -13.96 17.61 6.64
CA LEU A 86 -14.35 16.37 5.95
C LEU A 86 -13.19 15.80 5.13
N ASP A 87 -12.48 16.64 4.38
CA ASP A 87 -11.30 16.24 3.62
C ASP A 87 -10.19 15.75 4.53
N LEU A 88 -9.94 16.44 5.65
CA LEU A 88 -8.92 16.01 6.62
C LEU A 88 -9.26 14.66 7.24
N GLN A 89 -10.54 14.39 7.52
CA GLN A 89 -10.99 13.08 8.00
C GLN A 89 -10.81 11.99 6.94
N ALA A 90 -11.14 12.28 5.67
CA ALA A 90 -10.92 11.35 4.57
C ALA A 90 -9.43 11.03 4.37
N ILE A 91 -8.56 12.04 4.44
CA ILE A 91 -7.10 11.88 4.33
C ILE A 91 -6.55 11.10 5.55
N ALA A 92 -7.01 11.41 6.75
CA ALA A 92 -6.57 10.71 7.96
C ALA A 92 -6.93 9.22 7.94
N GLN A 93 -8.09 8.85 7.39
CA GLN A 93 -8.46 7.45 7.16
C GLN A 93 -7.65 6.81 6.03
N SER A 94 -7.37 7.55 4.94
CA SER A 94 -6.52 7.08 3.83
C SER A 94 -5.09 6.75 4.28
N ASN A 95 -4.54 7.48 5.24
CA ASN A 95 -3.19 7.21 5.77
C ASN A 95 -3.07 5.83 6.45
N GLY A 96 -4.18 5.29 7.01
CA GLY A 96 -4.21 3.93 7.56
C GLY A 96 -4.23 2.87 6.45
N VAL A 97 -5.03 3.11 5.41
CA VAL A 97 -5.11 2.24 4.21
C VAL A 97 -3.77 2.18 3.47
N ASP A 98 -3.00 3.27 3.45
CA ASP A 98 -1.65 3.29 2.88
C ASP A 98 -0.67 2.34 3.58
N ILE A 99 -0.86 2.02 4.86
CA ILE A 99 0.00 1.08 5.61
C ILE A 99 -0.31 -0.36 5.19
N GLU A 100 -1.58 -0.70 5.06
CA GLU A 100 -2.02 -2.03 4.62
C GLU A 100 -1.52 -2.33 3.21
N ILE A 101 -1.70 -1.38 2.28
CA ILE A 101 -1.20 -1.51 0.90
C ILE A 101 0.33 -1.67 0.88
N ARG A 102 1.07 -0.91 1.72
CA ARG A 102 2.53 -1.05 1.82
C ARG A 102 2.93 -2.43 2.31
N ASN A 103 2.16 -3.05 3.20
CA ASN A 103 2.43 -4.41 3.66
C ASN A 103 2.18 -5.42 2.54
N VAL A 104 1.07 -5.31 1.81
CA VAL A 104 0.78 -6.17 0.64
C VAL A 104 1.88 -6.05 -0.43
N ILE A 105 2.40 -4.85 -0.68
CA ILE A 105 3.51 -4.64 -1.64
C ILE A 105 4.79 -5.31 -1.15
N ARG A 106 5.17 -5.13 0.12
CA ARG A 106 6.36 -5.77 0.69
C ARG A 106 6.24 -7.29 0.64
N PHE A 107 5.10 -7.80 1.08
CA PHE A 107 4.76 -9.20 1.03
C PHE A 107 4.88 -9.76 -0.39
N SER A 108 4.25 -9.11 -1.38
CA SER A 108 4.31 -9.53 -2.79
C SER A 108 5.73 -9.55 -3.34
N ARG A 109 6.56 -8.56 -2.95
CA ARG A 109 7.97 -8.49 -3.34
C ARG A 109 8.75 -9.67 -2.75
N ASP A 110 8.60 -9.94 -1.46
CA ASP A 110 9.36 -10.97 -0.76
C ASP A 110 8.99 -12.37 -1.30
N ILE A 111 7.71 -12.61 -1.59
CA ILE A 111 7.25 -13.81 -2.31
C ILE A 111 7.83 -13.89 -3.71
N GLY A 112 7.85 -12.79 -4.46
CA GLY A 112 8.45 -12.76 -5.80
C GLY A 112 9.94 -13.14 -5.80
N VAL A 113 10.70 -12.72 -4.78
CA VAL A 113 12.10 -13.12 -4.60
C VAL A 113 12.20 -14.61 -4.31
N LEU A 114 11.39 -15.13 -3.38
CA LEU A 114 11.38 -16.56 -3.04
C LEU A 114 11.01 -17.43 -4.25
N LEU A 115 9.97 -17.08 -5.00
CA LEU A 115 9.57 -17.76 -6.24
C LEU A 115 10.73 -17.82 -7.24
N SER A 116 11.46 -16.72 -7.42
CA SER A 116 12.61 -16.66 -8.31
C SER A 116 13.75 -17.59 -7.86
N ARG A 117 14.04 -17.66 -6.56
CA ARG A 117 15.04 -18.60 -6.02
C ARG A 117 14.63 -20.06 -6.19
N LEU A 118 13.38 -20.39 -5.88
CA LEU A 118 12.83 -21.74 -6.07
C LEU A 118 12.83 -22.17 -7.55
N GLN A 119 12.47 -21.26 -8.47
CA GLN A 119 12.58 -21.54 -9.91
C GLN A 119 14.03 -21.82 -10.32
N ARG A 120 14.98 -21.01 -9.85
CA ARG A 120 16.40 -21.21 -10.14
C ARG A 120 16.89 -22.55 -9.60
N GLU A 121 16.47 -22.93 -8.39
CA GLU A 121 16.77 -24.21 -7.77
C GLU A 121 16.20 -25.39 -8.57
N ARG A 122 14.94 -25.31 -9.00
CA ARG A 122 14.30 -26.28 -9.88
C ARG A 122 15.10 -26.46 -11.17
N ASP A 123 15.42 -25.38 -11.86
CA ASP A 123 16.06 -25.45 -13.17
C ASP A 123 17.46 -26.05 -13.10
N MET A 124 18.21 -25.65 -12.07
CA MET A 124 19.55 -26.20 -11.84
C MET A 124 19.48 -27.67 -11.44
N THR A 125 18.52 -28.05 -10.60
CA THR A 125 18.35 -29.45 -10.18
C THR A 125 17.88 -30.33 -11.34
N ALA A 126 16.94 -29.85 -12.16
CA ALA A 126 16.52 -30.52 -13.38
C ALA A 126 17.69 -30.68 -14.37
N LEU A 127 18.52 -29.64 -14.52
CA LEU A 127 19.72 -29.71 -15.35
C LEU A 127 20.74 -30.73 -14.80
N TYR A 128 20.96 -30.78 -13.48
CA TYR A 128 21.85 -31.76 -12.83
C TYR A 128 21.48 -33.20 -13.15
N VAL A 129 20.19 -33.51 -13.00
CA VAL A 129 19.63 -34.83 -13.20
C VAL A 129 19.56 -35.19 -14.70
N SER A 130 19.55 -34.19 -15.59
CA SER A 130 19.50 -34.42 -17.03
C SER A 130 20.73 -35.20 -17.56
N VAL A 131 20.53 -35.85 -18.71
CA VAL A 131 21.57 -36.65 -19.38
C VAL A 131 22.79 -35.82 -19.74
N ILE A 132 22.61 -34.54 -20.11
CA ILE A 132 23.67 -33.62 -20.53
C ILE A 132 24.18 -32.76 -19.35
N GLY A 133 23.62 -32.93 -18.15
CA GLY A 133 23.95 -32.15 -16.97
C GLY A 133 25.43 -32.21 -16.55
N PRO A 134 25.94 -31.20 -15.81
CA PRO A 134 27.29 -31.25 -15.23
C PRO A 134 27.44 -32.45 -14.30
N GLN A 135 28.61 -33.10 -14.32
CA GLN A 135 28.88 -34.25 -13.45
C GLN A 135 29.08 -33.84 -11.98
N ASP A 136 29.58 -32.63 -11.76
CA ASP A 136 29.86 -32.09 -10.43
C ASP A 136 28.60 -31.49 -9.81
N ILE A 137 28.24 -31.90 -8.59
CA ILE A 137 27.14 -31.32 -7.79
C ILE A 137 27.44 -29.88 -7.28
N LYS A 138 28.67 -29.39 -7.48
CA LYS A 138 29.16 -28.13 -6.90
C LYS A 138 28.31 -26.92 -7.26
N PHE A 139 27.72 -26.90 -8.45
CA PHE A 139 26.85 -25.78 -8.85
C PHE A 139 25.56 -25.72 -8.03
N LEU A 140 25.08 -26.85 -7.48
CA LEU A 140 23.92 -26.86 -6.58
C LEU A 140 24.28 -26.39 -5.17
N THR A 141 25.56 -26.52 -4.78
CA THR A 141 26.06 -26.10 -3.47
C THR A 141 25.98 -24.58 -3.27
N GLU A 142 26.00 -23.80 -4.35
CA GLU A 142 25.81 -22.36 -4.33
C GLU A 142 24.33 -21.95 -4.40
N ILE A 143 23.46 -22.80 -4.96
CA ILE A 143 22.05 -22.47 -5.23
C ILE A 143 21.16 -22.75 -4.03
N TYR A 144 21.31 -23.90 -3.38
CA TYR A 144 20.49 -24.26 -2.22
C TYR A 144 20.53 -23.23 -1.07
N PRO A 145 21.70 -22.65 -0.71
CA PRO A 145 21.76 -21.62 0.32
C PRO A 145 21.04 -20.33 -0.07
N GLU A 146 21.00 -19.94 -1.36
CA GLU A 146 20.28 -18.73 -1.79
C GLU A 146 18.77 -18.87 -1.56
N THR A 147 18.22 -20.07 -1.79
CA THR A 147 16.82 -20.36 -1.48
C THR A 147 16.59 -20.36 0.02
N ASP A 148 17.49 -20.95 0.80
CA ASP A 148 17.37 -20.98 2.26
C ASP A 148 17.41 -19.57 2.87
N GLU A 149 18.25 -18.69 2.33
CA GLU A 149 18.32 -17.27 2.69
C GLU A 149 17.03 -16.54 2.32
N ALA A 150 16.51 -16.71 1.10
CA ALA A 150 15.25 -16.09 0.70
C ALA A 150 14.06 -16.58 1.53
N ILE A 151 14.07 -17.85 1.95
CA ILE A 151 13.11 -18.35 2.93
C ILE A 151 13.33 -17.57 4.23
N ASP A 152 14.54 -17.52 4.79
CA ASP A 152 14.85 -16.86 6.06
C ASP A 152 14.51 -15.36 6.09
N GLU A 153 14.62 -14.65 4.97
CA GLU A 153 14.24 -13.25 4.81
C GLU A 153 12.72 -13.01 4.80
N LEU A 154 11.91 -14.03 4.52
CA LEU A 154 10.46 -13.94 4.56
C LEU A 154 9.97 -13.61 5.98
N GLN A 155 9.46 -12.40 6.18
CA GLN A 155 9.00 -11.90 7.49
C GLN A 155 7.67 -12.53 7.90
N ASP A 156 6.75 -12.58 6.95
CA ASP A 156 5.43 -13.18 7.13
C ASP A 156 5.47 -14.60 6.54
N TRP A 157 4.92 -15.57 7.26
CA TRP A 157 4.68 -16.94 6.79
C TRP A 157 3.16 -17.16 6.76
N PRO A 158 2.59 -17.86 5.77
CA PRO A 158 1.15 -18.05 5.75
C PRO A 158 0.80 -19.08 6.80
N VAL A 159 0.05 -18.69 7.82
CA VAL A 159 -0.33 -19.62 8.89
C VAL A 159 -1.75 -20.17 8.70
N GLU A 160 -2.63 -19.47 7.96
CA GLU A 160 -4.06 -19.79 7.96
C GLU A 160 -4.72 -19.63 6.58
N THR A 161 -4.38 -20.50 5.65
CA THR A 161 -5.23 -20.73 4.47
C THR A 161 -5.73 -22.16 4.50
N SER A 162 -6.96 -22.40 4.04
CA SER A 162 -7.62 -23.71 4.14
C SER A 162 -6.82 -24.83 3.45
N ILE A 163 -6.06 -24.49 2.40
CA ILE A 163 -5.21 -25.38 1.61
C ILE A 163 -3.96 -25.82 2.41
N LEU A 164 -3.41 -24.95 3.26
CA LEU A 164 -2.19 -25.23 4.03
C LEU A 164 -2.41 -26.17 5.21
N ASN A 165 -3.65 -26.28 5.70
CA ASN A 165 -3.99 -27.24 6.74
C ASN A 165 -3.81 -28.69 6.29
N GLU A 166 -3.84 -28.95 4.98
CA GLU A 166 -3.66 -30.29 4.41
C GLU A 166 -2.17 -30.63 4.16
N LEU A 167 -1.26 -29.65 4.24
CA LEU A 167 0.17 -29.81 3.94
C LEU A 167 1.02 -29.59 5.22
N PRO A 168 1.34 -30.67 5.97
CA PRO A 168 2.04 -30.54 7.25
C PRO A 168 3.45 -29.91 7.12
N PHE A 169 4.10 -30.09 5.97
CA PHE A 169 5.42 -29.49 5.70
C PHE A 169 5.37 -27.98 5.45
N PHE A 170 4.19 -27.37 5.29
CA PHE A 170 4.06 -25.95 4.98
C PHE A 170 3.52 -25.12 6.17
N GLN A 171 3.14 -25.77 7.28
CA GLN A 171 2.60 -25.11 8.47
C GLN A 171 3.59 -24.14 9.11
N ARG A 172 4.88 -24.49 9.08
CA ARG A 172 5.95 -23.66 9.62
C ARG A 172 7.06 -23.56 8.60
N LYS A 173 7.68 -22.38 8.60
CA LYS A 173 8.91 -22.09 7.85
C LYS A 173 10.02 -23.14 8.08
N SER A 174 10.20 -23.60 9.32
CA SER A 174 11.18 -24.64 9.66
C SER A 174 10.88 -25.98 9.00
N ASP A 175 9.60 -26.34 8.92
CA ASP A 175 9.15 -27.63 8.42
C ASP A 175 9.30 -27.66 6.89
N PHE A 176 9.04 -26.52 6.24
CA PHE A 176 9.26 -26.34 4.81
C PHE A 176 10.75 -26.44 4.45
N LYS A 177 11.62 -25.77 5.22
CA LYS A 177 13.08 -25.90 5.03
C LYS A 177 13.54 -27.35 5.23
N MET A 178 13.02 -28.04 6.24
CA MET A 178 13.34 -29.45 6.48
C MET A 178 12.90 -30.32 5.30
N HIS A 179 11.71 -30.08 4.76
CA HIS A 179 11.19 -30.77 3.58
C HIS A 179 12.09 -30.58 2.35
N LEU A 180 12.55 -29.35 2.08
CA LEU A 180 13.53 -29.10 1.02
C LEU A 180 14.86 -29.82 1.26
N VAL A 181 15.36 -29.82 2.50
CA VAL A 181 16.61 -30.51 2.86
C VAL A 181 16.49 -32.02 2.67
N GLU A 182 15.35 -32.61 3.01
CA GLU A 182 15.08 -34.03 2.79
C GLU A 182 15.01 -34.36 1.30
N HIS A 183 14.30 -33.55 0.51
CA HIS A 183 14.24 -33.68 -0.94
C HIS A 183 15.65 -33.60 -1.57
N ARG A 184 16.43 -32.56 -1.25
CA ARG A 184 17.80 -32.36 -1.76
C ARG A 184 18.74 -33.53 -1.46
N LYS A 185 18.53 -34.27 -0.36
CA LYS A 185 19.30 -35.48 -0.03
C LYS A 185 18.91 -36.69 -0.87
N SER A 186 17.68 -36.74 -1.36
CA SER A 186 17.19 -37.81 -2.24
C SER A 186 17.57 -37.61 -3.71
N VAL A 187 17.89 -36.39 -4.12
CA VAL A 187 18.31 -36.07 -5.49
C VAL A 187 19.60 -36.82 -5.85
N THR A 188 19.49 -37.80 -6.74
CA THR A 188 20.63 -38.56 -7.27
C THR A 188 20.49 -38.73 -8.77
N ARG A 189 21.56 -38.47 -9.53
CA ARG A 189 21.53 -38.47 -11.00
C ARG A 189 21.05 -39.79 -11.64
N SER A 190 21.27 -40.94 -10.98
CA SER A 190 20.89 -42.25 -11.52
C SER A 190 19.45 -42.65 -11.23
N ASP A 191 18.86 -42.10 -10.17
CA ASP A 191 17.63 -42.63 -9.57
C ASP A 191 16.46 -41.62 -9.66
N THR A 192 16.77 -40.35 -9.87
CA THR A 192 15.80 -39.26 -9.96
C THR A 192 15.39 -39.03 -11.42
N ALA A 193 14.08 -38.96 -11.69
CA ALA A 193 13.60 -38.53 -13.00
C ALA A 193 13.52 -36.99 -13.07
N VAL A 194 13.91 -36.43 -14.21
CA VAL A 194 13.91 -34.97 -14.40
C VAL A 194 12.51 -34.37 -14.22
N TYR A 195 11.47 -35.05 -14.66
CA TYR A 195 10.08 -34.61 -14.50
C TYR A 195 9.61 -34.61 -13.04
N ASP A 196 10.11 -35.52 -12.21
CA ASP A 196 9.77 -35.54 -10.78
C ASP A 196 10.31 -34.30 -10.08
N GLU A 197 11.52 -33.85 -10.44
CA GLU A 197 12.09 -32.59 -9.94
C GLU A 197 11.28 -31.37 -10.42
N VAL A 198 10.92 -31.34 -11.71
CA VAL A 198 10.11 -30.23 -12.24
C VAL A 198 8.77 -30.14 -11.52
N ASN A 199 8.10 -31.27 -11.30
CA ASN A 199 6.81 -31.33 -10.61
C ASN A 199 6.94 -30.93 -9.14
N PHE A 200 7.91 -31.50 -8.41
CA PHE A 200 8.14 -31.21 -6.99
C PHE A 200 8.21 -29.70 -6.71
N TYR A 201 9.07 -28.97 -7.44
CA TYR A 201 9.19 -27.53 -7.24
C TYR A 201 7.99 -26.76 -7.81
N THR A 202 7.34 -27.25 -8.87
CA THR A 202 6.16 -26.59 -9.45
C THR A 202 4.99 -26.61 -8.48
N ASP A 203 4.76 -27.72 -7.79
CA ASP A 203 3.73 -27.84 -6.76
C ASP A 203 3.98 -26.85 -5.61
N ILE A 204 5.24 -26.71 -5.18
CA ILE A 204 5.64 -25.73 -4.16
C ILE A 204 5.42 -24.28 -4.65
N LEU A 205 5.85 -23.96 -5.87
CA LEU A 205 5.67 -22.63 -6.46
C LEU A 205 4.18 -22.25 -6.53
N GLN A 206 3.32 -23.22 -6.83
CA GLN A 206 1.87 -23.00 -6.92
C GLN A 206 1.26 -22.59 -5.57
N ILE A 207 1.70 -23.21 -4.47
CA ILE A 207 1.25 -22.83 -3.12
C ILE A 207 1.57 -21.35 -2.82
N PHE A 208 2.78 -20.90 -3.18
CA PHE A 208 3.18 -19.50 -2.98
C PHE A 208 2.42 -18.54 -3.92
N ILE A 209 2.08 -18.97 -5.14
CA ILE A 209 1.22 -18.22 -6.05
C ILE A 209 -0.19 -18.06 -5.46
N ASP A 210 -0.79 -19.14 -4.96
CA ASP A 210 -2.13 -19.10 -4.36
C ASP A 210 -2.17 -18.16 -3.15
N TRP A 211 -1.11 -18.17 -2.34
CA TRP A 211 -0.98 -17.23 -1.24
C TRP A 211 -0.85 -15.77 -1.70
N LEU A 212 -0.15 -15.52 -2.82
CA LEU A 212 -0.10 -14.20 -3.44
C LEU A 212 -1.50 -13.75 -3.91
N TYR A 213 -2.30 -14.66 -4.50
CA TYR A 213 -3.70 -14.39 -4.87
C TYR A 213 -4.54 -13.99 -3.67
N GLU A 214 -4.43 -14.71 -2.55
CA GLU A 214 -5.20 -14.41 -1.35
C GLU A 214 -4.78 -13.09 -0.69
N SER A 215 -3.47 -12.82 -0.60
CA SER A 215 -2.98 -11.57 0.00
C SER A 215 -3.45 -10.34 -0.76
N ILE A 216 -3.44 -10.41 -2.09
CA ILE A 216 -3.90 -9.32 -2.93
C ILE A 216 -5.43 -9.27 -2.84
N GLY A 217 -6.15 -10.37 -3.06
CA GLY A 217 -7.61 -10.46 -2.99
C GLY A 217 -8.26 -9.91 -1.71
N ASN A 218 -7.57 -10.00 -0.57
CA ASN A 218 -8.05 -9.47 0.71
C ASN A 218 -7.79 -7.96 0.93
N SER A 219 -7.06 -7.29 0.03
CA SER A 219 -6.77 -5.85 0.17
C SER A 219 -7.96 -4.99 -0.28
N GLU A 220 -8.53 -4.20 0.63
CA GLU A 220 -9.57 -3.21 0.29
C GLU A 220 -8.94 -2.02 -0.45
N GLY A 221 -8.66 -2.21 -1.74
CA GLY A 221 -7.83 -1.30 -2.50
C GLY A 221 -8.53 -0.01 -2.93
N ASN A 222 -8.32 1.06 -2.17
CA ASN A 222 -8.56 2.44 -2.61
C ASN A 222 -7.52 2.84 -3.69
N GLY A 223 -7.82 2.57 -4.96
CA GLY A 223 -7.10 3.11 -6.14
C GLY A 223 -5.85 2.36 -6.61
N LEU A 224 -5.12 1.65 -5.74
CA LEU A 224 -3.89 0.91 -6.11
C LEU A 224 -4.12 -0.58 -6.43
N TRP A 225 -5.34 -1.09 -6.22
CA TRP A 225 -5.74 -2.47 -6.50
C TRP A 225 -5.29 -2.96 -7.89
N GLN A 226 -5.55 -2.16 -8.92
CA GLN A 226 -5.24 -2.51 -10.30
C GLN A 226 -3.74 -2.70 -10.53
N VAL A 227 -2.90 -1.92 -9.85
CA VAL A 227 -1.44 -2.04 -9.93
C VAL A 227 -0.96 -3.31 -9.23
N LEU A 228 -1.56 -3.67 -8.09
CA LEU A 228 -1.24 -4.91 -7.38
C LEU A 228 -1.62 -6.14 -8.21
N VAL A 229 -2.81 -6.16 -8.80
CA VAL A 229 -3.24 -7.22 -9.71
C VAL A 229 -2.34 -7.31 -10.94
N ALA A 230 -1.94 -6.18 -11.52
CA ALA A 230 -1.01 -6.19 -12.65
C ALA A 230 0.37 -6.74 -12.27
N TYR A 231 0.89 -6.37 -11.09
CA TYR A 231 2.15 -6.90 -10.58
C TYR A 231 2.07 -8.40 -10.32
N GLN A 232 0.95 -8.87 -9.78
CA GLN A 232 0.69 -10.27 -9.57
C GLN A 232 0.67 -11.08 -10.86
N LEU A 233 -0.06 -10.61 -11.88
CA LEU A 233 -0.10 -11.27 -13.19
C LEU A 233 1.30 -11.35 -13.82
N LEU A 234 2.15 -10.34 -13.59
CA LEU A 234 3.55 -10.37 -14.02
C LEU A 234 4.35 -11.46 -13.30
N ILE A 235 4.19 -11.61 -11.98
CA ILE A 235 4.83 -12.68 -11.22
C ILE A 235 4.37 -14.06 -11.71
N VAL A 236 3.07 -14.27 -11.87
CA VAL A 236 2.51 -15.54 -12.35
C VAL A 236 3.03 -15.87 -13.74
N SER A 237 2.99 -14.91 -14.66
CA SER A 237 3.54 -15.09 -16.02
C SER A 237 5.03 -15.43 -16.01
N ASN A 238 5.81 -14.87 -15.06
CA ASN A 238 7.21 -15.22 -14.90
C ASN A 238 7.40 -16.69 -14.47
N VAL A 239 6.56 -17.20 -13.55
CA VAL A 239 6.59 -18.60 -13.11
C VAL A 239 6.21 -19.55 -14.26
N GLU A 240 5.16 -19.24 -15.01
CA GLU A 240 4.72 -20.02 -16.17
C GLU A 240 5.81 -20.08 -17.25
N THR A 241 6.41 -18.93 -17.59
CA THR A 241 7.55 -18.86 -18.53
C THR A 241 8.75 -19.65 -17.99
N GLY A 242 8.92 -19.67 -16.66
CA GLY A 242 9.90 -20.50 -15.99
C GLY A 242 9.69 -21.98 -16.27
N ILE A 243 8.45 -22.49 -16.12
CA ILE A 243 8.11 -23.90 -16.40
C ILE A 243 8.40 -24.24 -17.86
N GLU A 244 7.97 -23.38 -18.79
CA GLU A 244 8.25 -23.55 -20.23
C GLU A 244 9.75 -23.65 -20.50
N ARG A 245 10.55 -22.78 -19.89
CA ARG A 245 12.01 -22.80 -20.03
C ARG A 245 12.62 -24.09 -19.50
N THR A 246 12.17 -24.59 -18.34
CA THR A 246 12.67 -25.85 -17.78
C THR A 246 12.32 -27.01 -18.70
N LEU A 247 11.06 -27.15 -19.11
CA LEU A 247 10.60 -28.21 -20.01
C LEU A 247 11.30 -28.14 -21.37
N GLY A 248 11.50 -26.94 -21.92
CA GLY A 248 12.28 -26.73 -23.14
C GLY A 248 13.73 -27.17 -22.97
N SER A 249 14.35 -26.90 -21.82
CA SER A 249 15.69 -27.41 -21.51
C SER A 249 15.70 -28.95 -21.47
N VAL A 250 14.70 -29.57 -20.84
CA VAL A 250 14.58 -31.03 -20.81
C VAL A 250 14.46 -31.60 -22.22
N PHE A 251 13.59 -31.03 -23.06
CA PHE A 251 13.44 -31.40 -24.46
C PHE A 251 14.76 -31.40 -25.22
N PHE A 252 15.53 -30.31 -25.12
CA PHE A 252 16.82 -30.21 -25.79
C PHE A 252 17.86 -31.18 -25.22
N THR A 253 17.80 -31.48 -23.92
CA THR A 253 18.71 -32.46 -23.29
C THR A 253 18.41 -33.91 -23.70
N LEU A 254 17.15 -34.23 -23.98
CA LEU A 254 16.72 -35.56 -24.42
C LEU A 254 16.78 -35.72 -25.95
N GLY A 255 16.85 -34.61 -26.70
CA GLY A 255 16.90 -34.62 -28.16
C GLY A 255 15.53 -34.76 -28.83
N GLY A 256 14.44 -34.55 -28.09
CA GLY A 256 13.07 -34.70 -28.58
C GLY A 256 12.06 -34.90 -27.46
N PHE A 257 10.77 -34.88 -27.83
CA PHE A 257 9.67 -35.36 -26.99
C PHE A 257 9.32 -36.76 -27.45
N GLU A 258 9.33 -37.74 -26.56
CA GLU A 258 9.00 -39.12 -26.91
C GLU A 258 7.49 -39.37 -26.83
N ARG A 259 6.75 -38.59 -26.03
CA ARG A 259 5.36 -38.88 -25.70
C ARG A 259 4.44 -37.70 -25.92
N HIS A 260 3.15 -38.00 -26.17
CA HIS A 260 2.14 -36.98 -26.39
C HIS A 260 1.86 -36.11 -25.15
N GLU A 261 2.00 -36.74 -23.98
CA GLU A 261 1.92 -36.11 -22.68
C GLU A 261 2.97 -35.01 -22.46
N ASP A 262 4.13 -35.12 -23.10
CA ASP A 262 5.19 -34.11 -23.00
C ASP A 262 4.78 -32.78 -23.66
N TYR A 263 3.87 -32.82 -24.65
CA TYR A 263 3.32 -31.62 -25.30
C TYR A 263 2.20 -30.95 -24.48
N VAL A 264 1.60 -31.69 -23.54
CA VAL A 264 0.41 -31.29 -22.78
C VAL A 264 0.76 -30.86 -21.35
N CYS A 265 2.03 -30.99 -20.95
CA CYS A 265 2.57 -30.40 -19.74
C CYS A 265 2.23 -28.90 -19.69
N THR A 266 1.19 -28.59 -18.93
CA THR A 266 0.60 -27.27 -18.75
C THR A 266 0.51 -27.03 -17.24
N TRP A 267 0.04 -25.85 -16.86
CA TRP A 267 -0.04 -25.38 -15.47
C TRP A 267 -0.75 -26.36 -14.50
N SER A 268 -1.55 -27.31 -15.00
CA SER A 268 -2.21 -28.38 -14.23
C SER A 268 -1.31 -29.58 -13.88
N GLY A 269 -0.01 -29.54 -14.18
CA GLY A 269 0.98 -30.58 -13.87
C GLY A 269 1.34 -31.49 -15.05
N CYS A 270 2.52 -32.11 -14.98
CA CYS A 270 2.95 -33.16 -15.91
C CYS A 270 2.55 -34.55 -15.39
N PRO A 271 1.99 -35.45 -16.21
CA PRO A 271 1.71 -36.82 -15.78
C PRO A 271 3.01 -37.54 -15.41
N THR A 272 3.09 -38.05 -14.18
CA THR A 272 4.26 -38.78 -13.68
C THR A 272 4.28 -40.20 -14.23
N THR A 273 5.43 -40.62 -14.77
CA THR A 273 5.65 -41.96 -15.30
C THR A 273 5.87 -42.98 -14.18
N SER A 274 4.84 -43.26 -13.37
CA SER A 274 4.82 -44.42 -12.47
C SER A 274 4.02 -45.58 -13.07
N GLN A 275 4.30 -45.91 -14.33
CA GLN A 275 3.94 -47.19 -14.95
C GLN A 275 5.07 -47.58 -15.90
N ARG A 276 6.10 -48.27 -15.40
CA ARG A 276 6.97 -49.09 -16.25
C ARG A 276 6.13 -50.27 -16.76
N PRO A 277 5.98 -50.49 -18.08
CA PRO A 277 5.67 -51.82 -18.55
C PRO A 277 6.91 -52.69 -18.34
N SER A 278 6.73 -53.79 -17.61
CA SER A 278 7.70 -54.88 -17.55
C SER A 278 7.93 -55.40 -18.97
N ILE A 279 9.19 -55.43 -19.41
CA ILE A 279 9.67 -56.31 -20.49
C ILE A 279 10.74 -57.19 -19.88
#